data_AF-A0AAD7SC78-F1
#
_entry.id   AF-A0AAD7SC78-F1
#
_cell.length_a   1.000
_cell.length_b   1.000
_cell.length_c   1.000
_cell.angle_alpha   90.00
_cell.angle_beta   90.00
_cell.angle_gamma   90.00
#
_symmetry.space_group_name_H-M   'P 1'
#
loop_
_entity.id
_entity.type
_entity.pdbx_description
1 polymer ?
#
loop_
_entity_poly.entity_id
_entity_poly.type
_entity_poly.pdbx_seq_one_letter_code
_entity_poly.pdbx_strand_id
1 'polypeptide(L)'
;MGTQEERDWVDVANDLLSKCHINLRLRKVTDCDANVFVALYEAILGEKVPDHVAVPRSQEDDIHNVQSVIDSLALDYLQISLSHITGENIVRGDQESIKNLLEIFDGLLEYLTEQISEDEPLHEAAEEPDSVPCAAAAPVTAPGTEQPEPAGEGGPAGEPIPVFQCPIYRPV
;
A
#
# COMPACT_ATOMS: atom_id res chain seq x y z
N MET A 1 18.26 -23.27 25.05
CA MET A 1 17.72 -21.91 25.07
C MET A 1 17.36 -21.59 23.64
N GLY A 2 16.08 -21.54 23.34
CA GLY A 2 15.59 -21.31 21.98
C GLY A 2 14.09 -21.38 22.12
N THR A 3 13.41 -20.24 21.99
CA THR A 3 11.94 -20.09 21.92
C THR A 3 11.43 -18.67 22.16
N GLN A 4 12.23 -17.74 22.70
CA GLN A 4 11.75 -16.36 22.89
C GLN A 4 11.88 -15.57 21.57
N GLU A 5 13.10 -15.32 21.11
CA GLU A 5 13.37 -14.56 19.86
C GLU A 5 12.58 -15.06 18.65
N GLU A 6 12.52 -16.38 18.44
CA GLU A 6 11.84 -16.94 17.27
C GLU A 6 10.32 -16.68 17.28
N ARG A 7 9.70 -16.57 18.47
CA ARG A 7 8.30 -16.16 18.60
C ARG A 7 8.12 -14.69 18.29
N ASP A 8 9.03 -13.86 18.80
CA ASP A 8 8.97 -12.41 18.60
C ASP A 8 8.99 -12.06 17.10
N TRP A 9 9.82 -12.75 16.31
CA TRP A 9 9.88 -12.52 14.85
C TRP A 9 8.67 -13.04 14.07
N VAL A 10 8.07 -14.15 14.51
CA VAL A 10 6.81 -14.63 13.92
C VAL A 10 5.70 -13.63 14.19
N ASP A 11 5.68 -13.01 15.37
CA ASP A 11 4.70 -11.99 15.72
C ASP A 11 4.90 -10.73 14.86
N VAL A 12 6.14 -10.26 14.65
CA VAL A 12 6.46 -9.16 13.72
C VAL A 12 5.98 -9.46 12.30
N ALA A 13 6.28 -10.65 11.77
CA ALA A 13 5.87 -11.03 10.43
C ALA A 13 4.33 -11.09 10.29
N ASN A 14 3.64 -11.65 11.29
CA ASN A 14 2.17 -11.69 11.28
C ASN A 14 1.53 -10.30 11.45
N ASP A 15 2.17 -9.41 12.21
CA ASP A 15 1.71 -8.03 12.38
C ASP A 15 1.84 -7.24 11.07
N LEU A 16 2.98 -7.35 10.39
CA LEU A 16 3.18 -6.84 9.02
C LEU A 16 2.09 -7.33 8.06
N LEU A 17 1.86 -8.64 8.01
CA LEU A 17 0.82 -9.23 7.16
C LEU A 17 -0.57 -8.71 7.50
N SER A 18 -0.87 -8.55 8.79
CA SER A 18 -2.17 -8.04 9.27
C SER A 18 -2.37 -6.58 8.90
N LYS A 19 -1.37 -5.73 9.10
CA LYS A 19 -1.37 -4.32 8.68
C LYS A 19 -1.51 -4.19 7.16
N CYS A 20 -0.88 -5.10 6.41
CA CYS A 20 -0.99 -5.18 4.95
C CYS A 20 -2.27 -5.85 4.45
N HIS A 21 -3.19 -6.27 5.34
CA HIS A 21 -4.44 -6.98 5.00
C HIS A 21 -4.23 -8.30 4.24
N ILE A 22 -3.06 -8.92 4.38
CA ILE A 22 -2.72 -10.20 3.78
C ILE A 22 -3.26 -11.30 4.71
N ASN A 23 -4.21 -12.09 4.22
CA ASN A 23 -4.84 -13.18 4.99
C ASN A 23 -3.95 -14.43 5.08
N LEU A 24 -2.69 -14.24 5.50
CA LEU A 24 -1.69 -15.29 5.70
C LEU A 24 -1.25 -15.28 7.17
N ARG A 25 -1.08 -16.47 7.75
CA ARG A 25 -0.61 -16.61 9.14
C ARG A 25 0.58 -17.55 9.20
N LEU A 26 1.73 -16.99 9.55
CA LEU A 26 3.00 -17.71 9.63
C LEU A 26 3.13 -18.41 10.98
N ARG A 27 3.66 -19.63 10.97
CA ARG A 27 3.97 -20.38 12.21
C ARG A 27 5.45 -20.31 12.55
N LYS A 28 6.30 -20.07 11.56
CA LYS A 28 7.75 -19.93 11.68
C LYS A 28 8.23 -18.79 10.80
N VAL A 29 9.34 -18.17 11.20
CA VAL A 29 10.02 -17.14 10.40
C VAL A 29 10.43 -17.69 9.04
N THR A 30 10.85 -18.95 8.98
CA THR A 30 11.24 -19.63 7.74
C THR A 30 10.09 -19.92 6.79
N ASP A 31 8.83 -19.71 7.20
CA ASP A 31 7.67 -19.82 6.31
C ASP A 31 7.51 -18.54 5.43
N CYS A 32 8.40 -17.55 5.59
CA CYS A 32 8.47 -16.36 4.73
C CYS A 32 9.11 -16.70 3.39
N ASP A 33 8.30 -17.17 2.45
CA ASP A 33 8.73 -17.45 1.08
C ASP A 33 8.77 -16.19 0.19
N ALA A 34 9.30 -16.33 -1.02
CA ALA A 34 9.35 -15.24 -2.01
C ALA A 34 7.99 -14.55 -2.21
N ASN A 35 6.91 -15.34 -2.28
CA ASN A 35 5.55 -14.80 -2.43
C ASN A 35 5.13 -13.89 -1.27
N VAL A 36 5.61 -14.15 -0.05
CA VAL A 36 5.29 -13.34 1.13
C VAL A 36 5.93 -11.97 0.99
N PHE A 37 7.22 -11.92 0.63
CA PHE A 37 7.94 -10.66 0.45
C PHE A 37 7.47 -9.86 -0.75
N VAL A 38 7.12 -10.52 -1.86
CA VAL A 38 6.48 -9.86 -3.01
C VAL A 38 5.13 -9.27 -2.61
N ALA A 39 4.29 -10.02 -1.88
CA ALA A 39 2.99 -9.51 -1.42
C ALA A 39 3.14 -8.34 -0.43
N LEU A 40 4.13 -8.39 0.47
CA LEU A 40 4.44 -7.28 1.38
C LEU A 40 4.90 -6.05 0.61
N TYR A 41 5.80 -6.21 -0.37
CA TYR A 41 6.24 -5.12 -1.24
C TYR A 41 5.05 -4.46 -1.95
N GLU A 42 4.20 -5.25 -2.61
CA GLU A 42 3.03 -4.74 -3.33
C GLU A 42 2.01 -4.08 -2.39
N ALA A 43 1.85 -4.59 -1.18
CA ALA A 43 0.90 -4.04 -0.20
C ALA A 43 1.39 -2.75 0.46
N ILE A 44 2.70 -2.64 0.74
CA ILE A 44 3.29 -1.49 1.43
C ILE A 44 3.51 -0.34 0.45
N LEU A 45 4.05 -0.63 -0.73
CA LEU A 45 4.41 0.38 -1.72
C LEU A 45 3.30 0.68 -2.73
N GLY A 46 2.33 -0.22 -2.87
CA GLY A 46 1.24 -0.07 -3.84
C GLY A 46 1.66 -0.26 -5.30
N GLU A 47 2.88 -0.77 -5.55
CA GLU A 47 3.40 -1.02 -6.89
C GLU A 47 3.94 -2.45 -7.04
N LYS A 48 4.11 -2.89 -8.29
CA LYS A 48 4.60 -4.24 -8.58
C LYS A 48 6.12 -4.30 -8.55
N VAL A 49 6.64 -5.40 -8.02
CA VAL A 49 8.07 -5.70 -8.05
C VAL A 49 8.56 -5.72 -9.51
N PRO A 50 9.62 -4.95 -9.85
CA PRO A 50 10.16 -4.95 -11.21
C PRO A 50 10.76 -6.31 -11.55
N ASP A 51 10.61 -6.71 -12.81
CA ASP A 51 11.12 -7.99 -13.33
C ASP A 51 10.60 -9.24 -12.59
N HIS A 52 9.48 -9.12 -11.86
CA HIS A 52 8.88 -10.24 -11.13
C HIS A 52 8.40 -11.36 -12.05
N VAL A 53 8.82 -12.58 -11.72
CA VAL A 53 8.39 -13.83 -12.36
C VAL A 53 7.10 -14.31 -11.69
N ALA A 54 5.97 -13.99 -12.33
CA ALA A 54 4.63 -14.31 -11.81
C ALA A 54 4.30 -15.80 -11.67
N VAL A 55 5.06 -16.68 -12.35
CA VAL A 55 4.91 -18.13 -12.23
C VAL A 55 6.30 -18.72 -11.99
N PRO A 56 6.82 -18.69 -10.75
CA PRO A 56 8.10 -19.31 -10.44
C PRO A 56 8.01 -20.82 -10.70
N ARG A 57 8.93 -21.34 -11.49
CA ARG A 57 9.03 -22.77 -11.84
C ARG A 57 10.22 -23.44 -11.16
N SER A 58 11.17 -22.64 -10.70
CA SER A 58 12.41 -23.08 -10.07
C SER A 58 12.74 -22.21 -8.87
N GLN A 59 13.57 -22.76 -7.97
CA GLN A 59 14.13 -22.00 -6.85
C GLN A 59 14.90 -20.75 -7.33
N GLU A 60 15.52 -20.81 -8.51
CA GLU A 60 16.21 -19.67 -9.12
C GLU A 60 15.24 -18.51 -9.43
N ASP A 61 13.99 -18.81 -9.83
CA ASP A 61 12.96 -17.80 -10.03
C ASP A 61 12.54 -17.16 -8.70
N ASP A 62 12.44 -17.97 -7.64
CA ASP A 62 12.15 -17.46 -6.29
C ASP A 62 13.27 -16.56 -5.77
N ILE A 63 14.53 -16.97 -5.99
CA ILE A 63 15.72 -16.18 -5.62
C ILE A 63 15.72 -14.87 -6.39
N HIS A 64 15.45 -14.91 -7.69
CA HIS A 64 15.34 -13.73 -8.53
C HIS A 64 14.24 -12.80 -8.03
N ASN A 65 13.03 -13.32 -7.76
CA ASN A 65 11.91 -12.53 -7.27
C ASN A 65 12.23 -11.80 -5.95
N VAL A 66 12.84 -12.49 -5.00
CA VAL A 66 13.28 -11.86 -3.74
C VAL A 66 14.40 -10.86 -3.97
N GLN A 67 15.34 -11.18 -4.87
CA GLN A 67 16.44 -10.26 -5.16
C GLN A 67 15.94 -8.97 -5.82
N SER A 68 14.97 -9.05 -6.74
CA SER A 68 14.30 -7.88 -7.31
C SER A 68 13.64 -7.01 -6.25
N VAL A 69 12.96 -7.62 -5.26
CA VAL A 69 12.40 -6.89 -4.10
C VAL A 69 13.51 -6.16 -3.36
N ILE A 70 14.60 -6.85 -3.00
CA ILE A 70 15.72 -6.28 -2.24
C ILE A 70 16.38 -5.14 -3.02
N ASP A 71 16.64 -5.33 -4.31
CA ASP A 71 17.32 -4.35 -5.17
C ASP A 71 16.46 -3.09 -5.33
N SER A 72 15.16 -3.24 -5.54
CA SER A 72 14.23 -2.10 -5.55
C SER A 72 14.19 -1.36 -4.23
N LEU A 73 14.11 -2.06 -3.10
CA LEU A 73 14.16 -1.41 -1.79
C LEU A 73 15.48 -0.65 -1.58
N ALA A 74 16.60 -1.25 -1.97
CA ALA A 74 17.93 -0.65 -1.85
C ALA A 74 18.11 0.59 -2.74
N LEU A 75 17.64 0.53 -3.99
CA LEU A 75 17.85 1.57 -5.00
C LEU A 75 16.83 2.70 -4.91
N ASP A 76 15.55 2.36 -4.77
CA ASP A 76 14.45 3.31 -4.93
C ASP A 76 14.02 3.93 -3.59
N TYR A 77 14.06 3.16 -2.49
CA TYR A 77 13.47 3.57 -1.21
C TYR A 77 14.50 3.92 -0.14
N LEU A 78 15.42 3.00 0.16
CA LEU A 78 16.37 3.18 1.27
C LEU A 78 17.65 3.92 0.85
N GLN A 79 18.01 3.87 -0.44
CA GLN A 79 19.26 4.43 -0.98
C GLN A 79 20.53 3.93 -0.27
N ILE A 80 20.51 2.71 0.26
CA ILE A 80 21.65 2.03 0.91
C ILE A 80 21.85 0.64 0.32
N SER A 81 23.07 0.13 0.38
CA SER A 81 23.37 -1.24 -0.03
C SER A 81 22.87 -2.27 0.99
N LEU A 82 21.94 -3.13 0.59
CA LEU A 82 21.48 -4.29 1.36
C LEU A 82 22.34 -5.55 1.12
N SER A 83 23.66 -5.38 0.95
CA SER A 83 24.56 -6.47 0.51
C SER A 83 24.68 -7.66 1.47
N HIS A 84 24.17 -7.53 2.68
CA HIS A 84 24.14 -8.58 3.71
C HIS A 84 22.88 -9.46 3.59
N ILE A 85 21.87 -9.01 2.82
CA ILE A 85 20.64 -9.72 2.55
C ILE A 85 20.67 -10.14 1.08
N THR A 86 20.48 -11.43 0.81
CA THR A 86 20.45 -11.95 -0.56
C THR A 86 19.20 -12.79 -0.75
N GLY A 87 18.63 -12.77 -1.96
CA GLY A 87 17.49 -13.63 -2.29
C GLY A 87 17.80 -15.12 -2.09
N GLU A 88 19.05 -15.52 -2.32
CA GLU A 88 19.50 -16.90 -2.07
C GLU A 88 19.34 -17.32 -0.60
N ASN A 89 19.76 -16.47 0.34
CA ASN A 89 19.69 -16.78 1.76
C ASN A 89 18.22 -16.87 2.23
N ILE A 90 17.38 -15.96 1.76
CA ILE A 90 15.94 -15.96 2.08
C ILE A 90 15.29 -17.26 1.61
N VAL A 91 15.51 -17.65 0.35
CA VAL A 91 14.90 -18.86 -0.23
C VAL A 91 15.49 -20.14 0.38
N ARG A 92 16.70 -20.09 0.96
CA ARG A 92 17.26 -21.17 1.77
C ARG A 92 16.69 -21.25 3.19
N GLY A 93 15.87 -20.28 3.61
CA GLY A 93 15.31 -20.22 4.95
C GLY A 93 16.29 -19.69 6.00
N ASP A 94 17.27 -18.88 5.58
CA ASP A 94 18.21 -18.25 6.50
C ASP A 94 17.48 -17.23 7.39
N GLN A 95 17.38 -17.57 8.67
CA GLN A 95 16.58 -16.80 9.61
C GLN A 95 17.11 -15.38 9.80
N GLU A 96 18.43 -15.19 9.79
CA GLU A 96 19.04 -13.86 9.95
C GLU A 96 18.68 -12.95 8.79
N SER A 97 18.85 -13.44 7.56
CA SER A 97 18.46 -12.71 6.35
C SER A 97 16.97 -12.38 6.33
N ILE A 98 16.11 -13.33 6.72
CA ILE A 98 14.65 -13.13 6.77
C ILE A 98 14.27 -12.06 7.79
N LYS A 99 14.85 -12.11 9.00
CA LYS A 99 14.62 -11.12 10.06
C LYS A 99 15.03 -9.73 9.60
N ASN A 100 16.23 -9.59 9.04
CA ASN A 100 16.72 -8.32 8.54
C ASN A 100 15.79 -7.73 7.47
N LEU A 101 15.25 -8.56 6.57
CA LEU A 101 14.33 -8.10 5.54
C LEU A 101 12.96 -7.70 6.13
N LEU A 102 12.46 -8.44 7.12
CA LEU A 102 11.23 -8.07 7.85
C LEU A 102 11.38 -6.76 8.61
N GLU A 103 12.53 -6.50 9.25
CA GLU A 103 12.81 -5.23 9.93
C GLU A 103 12.75 -4.05 8.96
N ILE A 104 13.30 -4.23 7.76
CA ILE A 104 13.24 -3.22 6.71
C ILE A 104 11.78 -2.94 6.33
N PHE A 105 10.98 -3.98 6.11
CA PHE A 105 9.56 -3.80 5.76
C PHE A 105 8.74 -3.16 6.89
N ASP A 106 8.99 -3.54 8.15
CA ASP A 106 8.31 -2.95 9.30
C ASP A 106 8.63 -1.45 9.43
N GLY A 107 9.91 -1.09 9.33
CA GLY A 107 10.33 0.32 9.34
C GLY A 107 9.78 1.13 8.16
N LEU A 108 9.68 0.52 6.97
CA LEU A 108 9.08 1.17 5.79
C LEU A 108 7.58 1.40 5.99
N LEU A 109 6.86 0.39 6.49
CA LEU A 109 5.42 0.49 6.71
C LEU A 109 5.10 1.50 7.82
N GLU A 110 5.88 1.53 8.90
CA GLU A 110 5.77 2.52 9.97
C GLU A 110 5.95 3.94 9.40
N TYR A 111 7.03 4.17 8.66
CA TYR A 111 7.32 5.46 8.01
C TYR A 111 6.18 5.92 7.08
N LEU A 112 5.66 5.02 6.24
CA LEU A 112 4.57 5.35 5.33
C LEU A 112 3.25 5.61 6.08
N THR A 113 2.95 4.85 7.13
CA THR A 113 1.72 5.02 7.93
C THR A 113 1.70 6.33 8.70
N GLU A 114 2.85 6.77 9.23
CA GLU A 114 2.99 8.07 9.88
C GLU A 114 2.72 9.22 8.91
N GLN A 115 3.31 9.16 7.72
CA GLN A 115 3.15 10.19 6.68
C GLN A 115 1.71 10.32 6.16
N ILE A 116 0.94 9.23 6.13
CA ILE A 116 -0.47 9.24 5.68
C ILE A 116 -1.41 9.83 6.75
N SER A 117 -1.05 9.71 8.04
CA SER A 117 -1.92 10.17 9.14
C SER A 117 -1.90 11.69 9.35
N GLU A 118 -0.91 12.40 8.80
CA GLU A 118 -0.83 13.87 8.86
C GLU A 118 -1.67 14.59 7.78
N ASP A 119 -2.25 13.87 6.82
CA ASP A 119 -2.97 14.41 5.66
C ASP A 119 -4.49 14.13 5.68
N GLU A 120 -5.11 14.03 6.86
CA GLU A 120 -6.57 14.12 7.00
C GLU A 120 -6.98 15.60 7.13
N PRO A 121 -7.47 16.27 6.07
CA PRO A 121 -8.25 17.48 6.25
C PRO A 121 -9.53 17.08 6.98
N LEU A 122 -9.60 17.39 8.27
CA LEU A 122 -10.82 17.37 9.08
C LEU A 122 -11.99 17.88 8.23
N HIS A 123 -12.81 16.93 7.78
CA HIS A 123 -14.09 17.20 7.16
C HIS A 123 -15.02 17.70 8.28
N GLU A 124 -15.03 19.00 8.54
CA GLU A 124 -16.03 19.65 9.37
C GLU A 124 -17.39 19.54 8.67
N ALA A 125 -18.06 18.40 8.89
CA ALA A 125 -19.47 18.24 8.62
C ALA A 125 -20.28 18.91 9.74
N ALA A 126 -21.06 19.92 9.33
CA ALA A 126 -22.38 20.26 9.85
C ALA A 126 -22.53 20.58 11.36
N GLU A 127 -22.71 21.86 11.66
CA GLU A 127 -23.66 22.30 12.69
C GLU A 127 -24.62 23.35 12.08
N GLU A 128 -25.82 22.89 11.73
CA GLU A 128 -27.02 23.73 11.71
C GLU A 128 -27.46 23.97 13.17
N PRO A 129 -27.80 25.20 13.57
CA PRO A 129 -29.02 25.32 14.34
C PRO A 129 -29.86 26.59 14.09
N ASP A 130 -31.17 26.35 14.03
CA ASP A 130 -32.24 27.12 14.68
C ASP A 130 -32.97 28.26 13.92
N SER A 131 -34.15 27.89 13.40
CA SER A 131 -35.48 28.48 13.71
C SER A 131 -35.74 29.99 13.54
N VAL A 132 -36.50 30.37 12.50
CA VAL A 132 -37.76 31.16 12.63
C VAL A 132 -38.56 31.18 11.30
N PRO A 133 -39.87 30.89 11.29
CA PRO A 133 -40.73 31.17 10.15
C PRO A 133 -41.42 32.53 10.32
N CYS A 134 -41.35 33.42 9.33
CA CYS A 134 -42.27 34.55 9.24
C CYS A 134 -42.65 34.83 7.78
N ALA A 135 -43.93 35.05 7.59
CA ALA A 135 -44.65 34.93 6.33
C ALA A 135 -44.65 36.19 5.46
N ALA A 136 -44.96 35.95 4.18
CA ALA A 136 -45.92 36.68 3.34
C ALA A 136 -45.40 37.42 2.09
N ALA A 137 -46.21 37.24 1.04
CA ALA A 137 -46.38 38.02 -0.20
C ALA A 137 -45.53 37.65 -1.44
N ALA A 138 -46.19 36.95 -2.37
CA ALA A 138 -45.91 36.94 -3.82
C ALA A 138 -46.48 38.22 -4.48
N PRO A 139 -46.46 38.41 -5.83
CA PRO A 139 -45.63 37.87 -6.93
C PRO A 139 -45.01 39.02 -7.78
N VAL A 140 -44.27 38.73 -8.88
CA VAL A 140 -44.20 39.45 -10.21
C VAL A 140 -42.82 39.20 -10.88
N THR A 141 -42.72 38.41 -11.96
CA THR A 141 -42.73 38.77 -13.41
C THR A 141 -41.36 38.51 -14.07
N ALA A 142 -41.36 37.69 -15.12
CA ALA A 142 -40.26 37.34 -16.04
C ALA A 142 -39.94 38.49 -17.04
N PRO A 143 -39.20 38.35 -18.18
CA PRO A 143 -38.31 37.28 -18.69
C PRO A 143 -36.98 37.81 -19.31
N GLY A 144 -36.14 36.91 -19.85
CA GLY A 144 -35.18 37.25 -20.92
C GLY A 144 -33.92 36.37 -20.95
N THR A 145 -33.90 35.32 -21.79
CA THR A 145 -33.03 35.15 -23.00
C THR A 145 -31.54 34.97 -22.65
N GLU A 146 -30.83 33.90 -23.02
CA GLU A 146 -30.66 33.39 -24.38
C GLU A 146 -29.83 32.08 -24.33
N GLN A 147 -30.21 31.09 -25.13
CA GLN A 147 -29.35 30.00 -25.63
C GLN A 147 -29.20 30.24 -27.14
N PRO A 148 -28.05 29.92 -27.77
CA PRO A 148 -27.92 28.57 -28.33
C PRO A 148 -26.48 27.98 -28.33
N GLU A 149 -26.44 26.66 -28.47
CA GLU A 149 -25.26 25.82 -28.80
C GLU A 149 -24.84 25.99 -30.29
N PRO A 150 -23.77 25.37 -30.87
CA PRO A 150 -23.52 23.90 -30.86
C PRO A 150 -22.05 23.38 -31.00
N ALA A 151 -21.91 22.05 -30.82
CA ALA A 151 -20.98 21.08 -31.47
C ALA A 151 -19.45 21.31 -31.41
N GLY A 152 -18.58 20.33 -31.19
CA GLY A 152 -18.70 18.88 -31.13
C GLY A 152 -17.28 18.25 -31.09
N GLU A 153 -17.23 16.98 -30.67
CA GLU A 153 -16.23 15.94 -30.95
C GLU A 153 -14.73 16.14 -30.63
N GLY A 154 -14.20 15.24 -29.79
CA GLY A 154 -12.77 14.93 -29.70
C GLY A 154 -12.43 14.15 -28.42
N GLY A 155 -12.17 12.84 -28.56
CA GLY A 155 -11.94 11.88 -27.47
C GLY A 155 -10.66 12.06 -26.63
N PRO A 156 -10.38 11.09 -25.73
CA PRO A 156 -9.82 11.34 -24.40
C PRO A 156 -8.29 11.47 -24.43
N ALA A 157 -7.78 12.60 -23.94
CA ALA A 157 -6.38 12.72 -23.56
C ALA A 157 -6.26 12.28 -22.10
N GLY A 158 -5.56 11.16 -21.90
CA GLY A 158 -5.43 10.47 -20.62
C GLY A 158 -5.04 11.40 -19.47
N GLU A 159 -5.90 11.42 -18.46
CA GLU A 159 -5.47 11.71 -17.10
C GLU A 159 -4.38 10.69 -16.72
N PRO A 160 -3.31 11.10 -16.03
CA PRO A 160 -2.44 10.14 -15.37
C PRO A 160 -3.29 9.35 -14.37
N ILE A 161 -3.25 8.03 -14.51
CA ILE A 161 -3.80 7.10 -13.51
C ILE A 161 -3.19 7.51 -12.16
N PRO A 162 -4.00 7.82 -11.12
CA PRO A 162 -3.45 7.99 -9.78
C PRO A 162 -2.82 6.65 -9.38
N VAL A 163 -1.51 6.66 -9.16
CA VAL A 163 -0.79 5.52 -8.61
C VAL A 163 -1.38 5.24 -7.24
N PHE A 164 -2.02 4.08 -7.15
CA PHE A 164 -2.53 3.37 -5.98
C PHE A 164 -2.77 4.18 -4.71
N GLN A 165 -4.05 4.48 -4.54
CA GLN A 165 -4.70 4.87 -3.30
C GLN A 165 -4.41 3.81 -2.20
N CYS A 166 -3.57 4.14 -1.22
CA CYS A 166 -3.64 3.53 0.11
C CYS A 166 -4.77 4.22 0.90
N PRO A 167 -5.90 3.52 1.09
CA PRO A 167 -6.50 3.53 2.41
C PRO A 167 -6.99 2.12 2.72
N ILE A 168 -6.33 1.40 3.64
CA ILE A 168 -6.88 0.28 4.43
C ILE A 168 -8.06 -0.41 3.73
N TYR A 169 -7.75 -1.31 2.78
CA TYR A 169 -8.70 -1.82 1.78
C TYR A 169 -9.97 -2.39 2.44
N ARG A 170 -11.07 -1.63 2.32
CA ARG A 170 -12.39 -1.95 2.86
C ARG A 170 -13.22 -2.72 1.84
N PRO A 171 -13.74 -3.91 2.16
CA PRO A 171 -14.99 -4.36 1.55
C PRO A 171 -16.11 -4.40 2.60
N VAL A 172 -17.29 -3.93 2.19
CA VAL A 172 -18.58 -4.17 2.87
C VAL A 172 -18.93 -5.65 2.76
#